data_AF-A0A7Y0BNG2-F1
#
_entry.id   AF-A0A7Y0BNG2-F1
#
_cell.length_a   1.000
_cell.length_b   1.000
_cell.length_c   1.000
_cell.angle_alpha   90.00
_cell.angle_beta   90.00
_cell.angle_gamma   90.00
#
_symmetry.space_group_name_H-M   'P 1'
#
loop_
_entity.id
_entity.type
_entity.pdbx_description
1 polymer ?
#
loop_
_entity_poly.entity_id
_entity_poly.type
_entity_poly.pdbx_seq_one_letter_code
_entity_poly.pdbx_strand_id
1 'polypeptide(L)'
;MAGIAQRVGGNPLAALFLAAGERPDASRIDELARSGGDFSISHRGKDPANWVELLRDGLTFDLIGLSPEESCAVEIDQVRLLGLPADVNLAMLEPVCLAAGPHLAGAEHLLPIVRGAAQLLTSLSQKLAVKAVLWTPSGSAVSPEWFAKACNAWIAGGPFPAFAMTSFVRTSSDMTSRGLAFLIGQEFKLYSSSGILQEEDVRVSVRLVDWLVAHGKVERPREVVLPGVGAVRLEPGADGLIHARSV
;
A
#
# COMPACT_ATOMS: atom_id res chain seq x y z
N MET A 1 20.92 -17.75 -0.65
CA MET A 1 21.09 -16.50 -1.44
C MET A 1 20.56 -16.58 -2.88
N ALA A 2 20.76 -17.65 -3.66
CA ALA A 2 20.37 -17.67 -5.09
C ALA A 2 18.91 -18.08 -5.42
N GLY A 3 18.12 -18.57 -4.44
CA GLY A 3 16.78 -19.13 -4.69
C GLY A 3 15.62 -18.12 -4.68
N ILE A 4 15.72 -17.05 -3.90
CA ILE A 4 14.67 -16.01 -3.79
C ILE A 4 14.77 -15.04 -4.98
N ALA A 5 15.99 -14.70 -5.41
CA ALA A 5 16.22 -13.69 -6.44
C ALA A 5 15.74 -14.08 -7.85
N GLN A 6 15.50 -15.37 -8.14
CA GLN A 6 15.30 -15.84 -9.51
C GLN A 6 13.83 -15.94 -9.95
N ARG A 7 12.87 -15.74 -9.04
CA ARG A 7 11.44 -15.72 -9.40
C ARG A 7 10.62 -14.57 -8.80
N VAL A 8 11.16 -13.81 -7.86
CA VAL A 8 10.51 -12.61 -7.32
C VAL A 8 10.38 -11.61 -8.47
N GLY A 9 9.19 -11.54 -9.07
CA GLY A 9 8.92 -10.78 -10.30
C GLY A 9 9.02 -9.27 -10.16
N GLY A 10 9.13 -8.75 -8.94
CA GLY A 10 9.24 -7.33 -8.67
C GLY A 10 9.46 -7.04 -7.19
N ASN A 11 9.72 -5.77 -6.86
CA ASN A 11 9.81 -5.32 -5.47
C ASN A 11 8.47 -5.58 -4.75
N PRO A 12 8.47 -6.01 -3.48
CA PRO A 12 7.25 -6.20 -2.71
C PRO A 12 6.37 -4.94 -2.71
N LEU A 13 5.11 -5.10 -3.10
CA LEU A 13 4.08 -4.05 -3.00
C LEU A 13 3.72 -3.78 -1.54
N ALA A 14 3.71 -4.83 -0.74
CA ALA A 14 3.30 -4.79 0.65
C ALA A 14 3.96 -5.90 1.48
N ALA A 15 3.91 -5.73 2.79
CA ALA A 15 4.28 -6.76 3.76
C ALA A 15 3.20 -6.90 4.84
N LEU A 16 2.89 -8.14 5.20
CA LEU A 16 2.07 -8.53 6.34
C LEU A 16 3.00 -8.94 7.47
N PHE A 17 3.02 -8.21 8.56
CA PHE A 17 3.85 -8.54 9.73
C PHE A 17 3.10 -9.46 10.68
N LEU A 18 3.68 -10.61 11.01
CA LEU A 18 3.14 -11.58 11.98
C LEU A 18 4.07 -11.68 13.19
N ALA A 19 3.59 -12.25 14.30
CA ALA A 19 4.48 -12.50 15.43
C ALA A 19 5.53 -13.58 15.06
N ALA A 20 6.63 -13.63 15.82
CA ALA A 20 7.66 -14.63 15.62
C ALA A 20 7.07 -16.06 15.67
N GLY A 21 7.39 -16.88 14.66
CA GLY A 21 6.85 -18.24 14.52
C GLY A 21 5.39 -18.34 14.04
N GLU A 22 4.69 -17.22 13.78
CA GLU A 22 3.31 -17.22 13.27
C GLU A 22 3.22 -17.10 11.74
N ARG A 23 4.34 -17.01 11.02
CA ARG A 23 4.32 -16.98 9.55
C ARG A 23 3.66 -18.25 9.00
N PRO A 24 2.70 -18.12 8.07
CA PRO A 24 2.11 -19.29 7.42
C PRO A 24 3.14 -20.03 6.58
N ASP A 25 2.99 -21.34 6.49
CA ASP A 25 3.63 -22.15 5.46
C ASP A 25 2.74 -22.25 4.21
N ALA A 26 3.23 -22.89 3.15
CA ALA A 26 2.46 -23.06 1.92
C ALA A 26 1.16 -23.87 2.13
N SER A 27 1.17 -24.86 3.02
CA SER A 27 -0.01 -25.68 3.34
C SER A 27 -1.12 -24.85 3.99
N ARG A 28 -0.77 -23.94 4.89
CA ARG A 28 -1.73 -23.02 5.51
C ARG A 28 -2.36 -22.11 4.47
N ILE A 29 -1.59 -21.60 3.51
CA ILE A 29 -2.14 -20.76 2.43
C ILE A 29 -3.09 -21.57 1.53
N ASP A 30 -2.83 -22.86 1.29
CA ASP A 30 -3.75 -23.75 0.57
C ASP A 30 -5.11 -23.89 1.25
N GLU A 31 -5.10 -24.09 2.57
CA GLU A 31 -6.32 -24.20 3.35
C GLU A 31 -7.14 -22.91 3.26
N LEU A 32 -6.48 -21.75 3.31
CA LEU A 32 -7.14 -20.45 3.17
C LEU A 32 -7.72 -20.25 1.76
N ALA A 33 -7.02 -20.69 0.71
CA ALA A 33 -7.52 -20.63 -0.66
C ALA A 33 -8.78 -21.51 -0.84
N ARG A 34 -8.77 -22.73 -0.30
CA ARG A 34 -9.90 -23.67 -0.41
C ARG A 34 -11.12 -23.26 0.40
N SER A 35 -10.94 -22.64 1.56
CA SER A 35 -12.03 -22.31 2.49
C SER A 35 -12.70 -20.97 2.17
N GLY A 36 -11.98 -20.01 1.61
CA GLY A 36 -12.46 -18.63 1.45
C GLY A 36 -12.94 -18.24 0.05
N GLY A 37 -12.46 -18.90 -1.01
CA GLY A 37 -12.82 -18.53 -2.40
C GLY A 37 -12.31 -17.16 -2.87
N ASP A 38 -11.68 -16.36 -2.01
CA ASP A 38 -11.16 -15.02 -2.35
C ASP A 38 -9.95 -15.05 -3.30
N PHE A 39 -9.24 -16.16 -3.36
CA PHE A 39 -8.10 -16.38 -4.24
C PHE A 39 -7.89 -17.88 -4.42
N SER A 40 -7.18 -18.25 -5.48
CA SER A 40 -6.68 -19.62 -5.70
C SER A 40 -5.16 -19.64 -5.75
N ILE A 41 -4.54 -20.81 -5.63
CA ILE A 41 -3.10 -20.96 -5.82
C ILE A 41 -2.86 -21.53 -7.20
N SER A 42 -2.17 -20.77 -8.05
CA SER A 42 -1.83 -21.17 -9.43
C SER A 42 -0.48 -21.90 -9.49
N HIS A 43 0.45 -21.54 -8.61
CA HIS A 43 1.78 -22.13 -8.58
C HIS A 43 2.42 -22.09 -7.20
N ARG A 44 3.48 -22.89 -7.00
CA ARG A 44 4.27 -22.93 -5.75
C ARG A 44 5.76 -23.02 -6.01
N GLY A 45 6.56 -22.57 -5.04
CA GLY A 45 7.99 -22.87 -5.01
C GLY A 45 8.29 -24.38 -4.94
N LYS A 46 9.57 -24.72 -5.11
CA LYS A 46 10.07 -26.08 -4.82
C LYS A 46 10.05 -26.31 -3.31
N ASP A 47 9.81 -27.55 -2.89
CA ASP A 47 9.72 -27.96 -1.49
C ASP A 47 11.08 -27.85 -0.75
N PRO A 48 11.15 -27.24 0.45
CA PRO A 48 10.11 -26.48 1.15
C PRO A 48 9.78 -25.16 0.44
N ALA A 49 8.51 -25.00 0.07
CA ALA A 49 8.05 -23.84 -0.69
C ALA A 49 8.01 -22.58 0.18
N ASN A 50 8.97 -21.68 -0.03
CA ASN A 50 9.05 -20.38 0.65
C ASN A 50 8.19 -19.28 0.02
N TRP A 51 7.43 -19.61 -1.03
CA TRP A 51 6.50 -18.71 -1.68
C TRP A 51 5.40 -19.50 -2.41
N VAL A 52 4.27 -18.84 -2.65
CA VAL A 52 3.17 -19.33 -3.50
C VAL A 52 2.66 -18.23 -4.42
N GLU A 53 2.19 -18.61 -5.60
CA GLU A 53 1.53 -17.72 -6.55
C GLU A 53 0.03 -17.73 -6.28
N LEU A 54 -0.50 -16.58 -5.89
CA LEU A 54 -1.92 -16.32 -5.67
C LEU A 54 -2.54 -15.79 -6.95
N LEU A 55 -3.64 -16.39 -7.39
CA LEU A 55 -4.46 -15.94 -8.52
C LEU A 55 -5.77 -15.35 -8.00
N ARG A 56 -6.07 -14.13 -8.43
CA ARG A 56 -7.34 -13.44 -8.18
C ARG A 56 -7.73 -12.58 -9.37
N ASP A 57 -8.97 -12.71 -9.83
CA ASP A 57 -9.54 -11.90 -10.91
C ASP A 57 -8.67 -11.83 -12.19
N GLY A 58 -7.95 -12.92 -12.50
CA GLY A 58 -7.04 -13.02 -13.64
C GLY A 58 -5.65 -12.41 -13.44
N LEU A 59 -5.36 -11.86 -12.26
CA LEU A 59 -4.06 -11.31 -11.87
C LEU A 59 -3.34 -12.29 -10.94
N THR A 60 -2.02 -12.46 -11.11
CA THR A 60 -1.22 -13.26 -10.18
C THR A 60 -0.24 -12.42 -9.36
N PHE A 61 -0.09 -12.82 -8.10
CA PHE A 61 0.74 -12.18 -7.09
C PHE A 61 1.53 -13.24 -6.33
N ASP A 62 2.79 -12.96 -6.04
CA ASP A 62 3.63 -13.86 -5.26
C ASP A 62 3.54 -13.48 -3.78
N LEU A 63 3.20 -14.46 -2.94
CA LEU A 63 3.30 -14.35 -1.49
C LEU A 63 4.60 -15.03 -1.05
N ILE A 64 5.55 -14.25 -0.56
CA ILE A 64 6.97 -14.63 -0.37
C ILE A 64 7.37 -14.52 1.10
N GLY A 65 8.29 -15.37 1.54
CA GLY A 65 8.78 -15.40 2.92
C GLY A 65 7.91 -16.29 3.79
N LEU A 66 7.35 -17.35 3.23
CA LEU A 66 6.60 -18.35 3.99
C LEU A 66 7.53 -19.21 4.86
N SER A 67 7.00 -19.71 5.97
CA SER A 67 7.66 -20.72 6.81
C SER A 67 7.83 -22.04 6.03
N PRO A 68 8.87 -22.86 6.28
CA PRO A 68 9.92 -22.74 7.31
C PRO A 68 11.15 -21.92 6.90
N GLU A 69 11.20 -21.48 5.65
CA GLU A 69 12.35 -20.77 5.09
C GLU A 69 12.45 -19.33 5.62
N GLU A 70 13.51 -18.62 5.23
CA GLU A 70 13.79 -17.26 5.69
C GLU A 70 12.62 -16.30 5.39
N SER A 71 12.35 -15.42 6.35
CA SER A 71 11.39 -14.33 6.20
C SER A 71 11.79 -13.39 5.05
N CYS A 72 10.85 -12.64 4.49
CA CYS A 72 11.22 -11.62 3.50
C CYS A 72 11.97 -10.45 4.17
N ALA A 73 12.89 -9.81 3.43
CA ALA A 73 13.56 -8.60 3.88
C ALA A 73 12.69 -7.38 3.58
N VAL A 74 12.50 -6.51 4.57
CA VAL A 74 11.70 -5.28 4.46
C VAL A 74 12.43 -4.14 5.17
N GLU A 75 12.60 -3.03 4.48
CA GLU A 75 13.16 -1.81 5.06
C GLU A 75 12.16 -1.16 6.02
N ILE A 76 12.47 -1.12 7.32
CA ILE A 76 11.56 -0.64 8.37
C ILE A 76 11.98 0.68 9.03
N ASP A 77 13.21 1.14 8.84
CA ASP A 77 13.79 2.30 9.55
C ASP A 77 13.03 3.62 9.32
N GLN A 78 12.40 3.77 8.15
CA GLN A 78 11.66 4.98 7.78
C GLN A 78 10.15 4.76 7.68
N VAL A 79 9.65 3.64 8.20
CA VAL A 79 8.24 3.30 8.15
C VAL A 79 7.45 4.17 9.12
N ARG A 80 6.38 4.79 8.62
CA ARG A 80 5.41 5.50 9.45
C ARG A 80 4.35 4.55 9.98
N LEU A 81 4.17 4.55 11.29
CA LEU A 81 3.16 3.76 11.98
C LEU A 81 1.87 4.57 12.13
N LEU A 82 0.74 4.02 11.68
CA LEU A 82 -0.55 4.70 11.66
C LEU A 82 -1.64 3.78 12.20
N GLY A 83 -2.30 4.19 13.30
CA GLY A 83 -3.38 3.40 13.91
C GLY A 83 -2.93 2.05 14.48
N LEU A 84 -1.64 1.91 14.78
CA LEU A 84 -1.05 0.76 15.48
C LEU A 84 -0.83 1.09 16.97
N PRO A 85 -0.74 0.08 17.84
CA PRO A 85 -0.32 0.26 19.24
C PRO A 85 1.02 0.99 19.35
N ALA A 86 1.16 1.86 20.37
CA ALA A 86 2.34 2.70 20.53
C ALA A 86 3.63 1.92 20.82
N ASP A 87 3.51 0.68 21.30
CA ASP A 87 4.59 -0.24 21.64
C ASP A 87 4.91 -1.23 20.51
N VAL A 88 4.25 -1.13 19.35
CA VAL A 88 4.55 -2.00 18.22
C VAL A 88 5.99 -1.79 17.76
N ASN A 89 6.74 -2.90 17.63
CA ASN A 89 8.08 -2.89 17.07
C ASN A 89 8.13 -3.85 15.88
N LEU A 90 8.14 -3.29 14.66
CA LEU A 90 8.17 -4.09 13.43
C LEU A 90 9.42 -4.97 13.32
N ALA A 91 10.53 -4.60 13.97
CA ALA A 91 11.77 -5.39 13.98
C ALA A 91 11.64 -6.71 14.77
N MET A 92 10.63 -6.82 15.65
CA MET A 92 10.34 -8.03 16.43
C MET A 92 9.29 -8.93 15.76
N LEU A 93 8.85 -8.57 14.55
CA LEU A 93 7.83 -9.26 13.78
C LEU A 93 8.45 -9.91 12.54
N GLU A 94 7.79 -10.92 12.02
CA GLU A 94 8.21 -11.66 10.84
C GLU A 94 7.31 -11.31 9.65
N PRO A 95 7.84 -10.59 8.64
CA PRO A 95 7.04 -10.21 7.47
C PRO A 95 6.89 -11.35 6.44
N VAL A 96 5.69 -11.42 5.86
CA VAL A 96 5.43 -12.10 4.58
C VAL A 96 5.09 -11.04 3.55
N CYS A 97 5.75 -11.09 2.40
CA CYS A 97 5.69 -10.06 1.38
C CYS A 97 4.75 -10.44 0.25
N LEU A 98 3.96 -9.47 -0.24
CA LEU A 98 3.14 -9.61 -1.44
C LEU A 98 3.79 -8.82 -2.57
N ALA A 99 4.11 -9.49 -3.67
CA ALA A 99 4.64 -8.89 -4.89
C ALA A 99 3.70 -9.14 -6.07
N ALA A 100 3.71 -8.27 -7.07
CA ALA A 100 3.06 -8.57 -8.34
C ALA A 100 3.85 -9.68 -9.06
N GLY A 101 3.14 -10.60 -9.72
CA GLY A 101 3.80 -11.68 -10.46
C GLY A 101 4.68 -11.15 -11.61
N PRO A 102 5.68 -11.91 -12.09
CA PRO A 102 6.68 -11.42 -13.07
C PRO A 102 6.11 -10.85 -14.38
N HIS A 103 4.93 -11.34 -14.80
CA HIS A 103 4.23 -10.87 -15.99
C HIS A 103 3.53 -9.51 -15.81
N LEU A 104 3.43 -9.00 -14.57
CA LEU A 104 2.93 -7.66 -14.23
C LEU A 104 4.07 -6.67 -13.93
N ALA A 105 5.32 -7.10 -14.04
CA ALA A 105 6.48 -6.27 -13.76
C ALA A 105 6.46 -4.99 -14.62
N GLY A 106 6.68 -3.84 -13.97
CA GLY A 106 6.57 -2.51 -14.58
C GLY A 106 5.14 -1.95 -14.69
N ALA A 107 4.11 -2.76 -14.45
CA ALA A 107 2.72 -2.36 -14.46
C ALA A 107 2.10 -2.30 -13.05
N GLU A 108 2.89 -2.49 -12.00
CA GLU A 108 2.41 -2.66 -10.63
C GLU A 108 1.62 -1.45 -10.10
N HIS A 109 1.87 -0.28 -10.68
CA HIS A 109 1.19 0.98 -10.39
C HIS A 109 -0.24 1.07 -10.92
N LEU A 110 -0.63 0.23 -11.88
CA LEU A 110 -1.96 0.30 -12.49
C LEU A 110 -3.04 -0.03 -11.45
N LEU A 111 -4.10 0.78 -11.41
CA LEU A 111 -5.18 0.65 -10.43
C LEU A 111 -5.82 -0.75 -10.34
N PRO A 112 -6.03 -1.51 -11.43
CA PRO A 112 -6.51 -2.88 -11.32
C PRO A 112 -5.58 -3.79 -10.50
N ILE A 113 -4.26 -3.63 -10.64
CA ILE A 113 -3.26 -4.42 -9.90
C ILE A 113 -3.22 -3.98 -8.44
N VAL A 114 -3.22 -2.68 -8.17
CA VAL A 114 -3.29 -2.13 -6.81
C VAL A 114 -4.57 -2.57 -6.09
N ARG A 115 -5.70 -2.60 -6.79
CA ARG A 115 -6.98 -3.09 -6.25
C ARG A 115 -6.93 -4.60 -5.95
N GLY A 116 -6.36 -5.40 -6.85
CA GLY A 116 -6.15 -6.83 -6.62
C GLY A 116 -5.26 -7.11 -5.42
N ALA A 117 -4.15 -6.37 -5.28
CA ALA A 117 -3.28 -6.46 -4.11
C ALA A 117 -4.02 -6.06 -2.82
N ALA A 118 -4.79 -4.96 -2.83
CA ALA A 118 -5.57 -4.51 -1.67
C ALA A 118 -6.62 -5.55 -1.24
N GLN A 119 -7.28 -6.23 -2.19
CA GLN A 119 -8.21 -7.32 -1.91
C GLN A 119 -7.51 -8.52 -1.28
N LEU A 120 -6.37 -8.95 -1.82
CA LEU A 120 -5.58 -10.04 -1.25
C LEU A 120 -5.10 -9.71 0.16
N LEU A 121 -4.51 -8.53 0.36
CA LEU A 121 -4.06 -8.07 1.67
C LEU A 121 -5.22 -8.04 2.66
N THR A 122 -6.37 -7.52 2.27
CA THR A 122 -7.57 -7.49 3.14
C THR A 122 -8.02 -8.90 3.54
N SER A 123 -8.12 -9.82 2.58
CA SER A 123 -8.50 -11.22 2.85
C SER A 123 -7.46 -11.91 3.75
N LEU A 124 -6.17 -11.77 3.46
CA LEU A 124 -5.10 -12.41 4.21
C LEU A 124 -5.01 -11.84 5.63
N SER A 125 -5.12 -10.53 5.80
CA SER A 125 -5.15 -9.84 7.10
C SER A 125 -6.28 -10.29 8.02
N GLN A 126 -7.42 -10.73 7.47
CA GLN A 126 -8.54 -11.23 8.25
C GLN A 126 -8.41 -12.71 8.62
N LYS A 127 -7.64 -13.48 7.86
CA LYS A 127 -7.50 -14.94 8.00
C LYS A 127 -6.21 -15.38 8.69
N LEU A 128 -5.25 -14.47 8.80
CA LEU A 128 -3.98 -14.65 9.48
C LEU A 128 -3.90 -13.71 10.69
N ALA A 129 -3.06 -14.05 11.67
CA ALA A 129 -2.84 -13.23 12.87
C ALA A 129 -1.91 -12.03 12.60
N VAL A 130 -2.18 -11.27 11.53
CA VAL A 130 -1.38 -10.11 11.12
C VAL A 130 -1.43 -9.04 12.21
N LYS A 131 -0.29 -8.42 12.49
CA LYS A 131 -0.13 -7.33 13.46
C LYS A 131 -0.03 -5.96 12.79
N ALA A 132 0.53 -5.90 11.59
CA ALA A 132 0.60 -4.68 10.78
C ALA A 132 0.61 -5.00 9.28
N VAL A 133 0.07 -4.08 8.48
CA VAL A 133 0.13 -4.10 7.01
C VAL A 133 0.95 -2.92 6.55
N LEU A 134 2.10 -3.18 5.92
CA LEU A 134 2.93 -2.16 5.29
C LEU A 134 2.58 -2.07 3.81
N TRP A 135 2.28 -0.86 3.33
CA TRP A 135 2.28 -0.54 1.91
C TRP A 135 3.62 0.08 1.53
N THR A 136 4.45 -0.66 0.78
CA THR A 136 5.84 -0.29 0.49
C THR A 136 5.95 1.08 -0.19
N PRO A 137 5.14 1.42 -1.22
CA PRO A 137 5.26 2.71 -1.90
C PRO A 137 5.15 3.93 -0.99
N SER A 138 4.32 3.88 0.05
CA SER A 138 4.12 5.00 0.97
C SER A 138 5.05 4.96 2.18
N GLY A 139 5.69 3.82 2.42
CA GLY A 139 6.44 3.54 3.65
C GLY A 139 5.55 3.65 4.89
N SER A 140 4.28 3.26 4.79
CA SER A 140 3.35 3.31 5.93
C SER A 140 2.85 1.93 6.32
N ALA A 141 3.01 1.62 7.61
CA ALA A 141 2.44 0.44 8.23
C ALA A 141 1.23 0.84 9.09
N VAL A 142 0.13 0.11 8.90
CA VAL A 142 -1.16 0.40 9.52
C VAL A 142 -1.73 -0.85 10.19
N SER A 143 -2.72 -0.68 11.08
CA SER A 143 -3.39 -1.84 11.66
C SER A 143 -4.20 -2.62 10.60
N PRO A 144 -4.25 -3.95 10.69
CA PRO A 144 -4.97 -4.79 9.73
C PRO A 144 -6.46 -4.46 9.61
N GLU A 145 -7.11 -4.18 10.74
CA GLU A 145 -8.54 -3.82 10.78
C GLU A 145 -8.80 -2.50 10.04
N TRP A 146 -7.95 -1.50 10.27
CA TRP A 146 -8.11 -0.20 9.63
C TRP A 146 -7.76 -0.25 8.14
N PHE A 147 -6.73 -1.02 7.75
CA PHE A 147 -6.40 -1.29 6.35
C PHE A 147 -7.59 -1.93 5.63
N ALA A 148 -8.13 -3.01 6.19
CA ALA A 148 -9.27 -3.74 5.65
C ALA A 148 -10.50 -2.84 5.51
N LYS A 149 -10.82 -2.03 6.53
CA LYS A 149 -11.94 -1.09 6.50
C LYS A 149 -11.77 -0.06 5.38
N ALA A 150 -10.60 0.57 5.27
CA ALA A 150 -10.34 1.59 4.27
C ALA A 150 -10.37 1.00 2.84
N CYS A 151 -9.71 -0.15 2.62
CA CYS A 151 -9.66 -0.80 1.32
C CYS A 151 -11.02 -1.35 0.90
N ASN A 152 -11.80 -1.96 1.80
CA ASN A 152 -13.13 -2.47 1.46
C ASN A 152 -14.10 -1.36 1.05
N ALA A 153 -14.03 -0.19 1.69
CA ALA A 153 -14.83 0.97 1.28
C ALA A 153 -14.50 1.40 -0.16
N TRP A 154 -13.21 1.46 -0.51
CA TRP A 154 -12.75 1.76 -1.87
C TRP A 154 -13.11 0.68 -2.90
N ILE A 155 -12.98 -0.60 -2.50
CA ILE A 155 -13.35 -1.75 -3.33
C ILE A 155 -14.84 -1.69 -3.67
N ALA A 156 -15.69 -1.27 -2.74
CA ALA A 156 -17.12 -1.06 -2.92
C ALA A 156 -17.50 0.22 -3.71
N GLY A 157 -16.53 0.94 -4.27
CA GLY A 157 -16.75 2.15 -5.07
C GLY A 157 -16.62 3.48 -4.31
N GLY A 158 -16.19 3.43 -3.05
CA GLY A 158 -15.83 4.61 -2.27
C GLY A 158 -14.51 5.27 -2.73
N PRO A 159 -14.05 6.32 -2.02
CA PRO A 159 -12.81 7.02 -2.34
C PRO A 159 -11.57 6.16 -2.10
N PHE A 160 -10.48 6.49 -2.78
CA PHE A 160 -9.17 5.86 -2.60
C PHE A 160 -8.70 5.93 -1.14
N PRO A 161 -8.12 4.85 -0.57
CA PRO A 161 -7.77 4.78 0.85
C PRO A 161 -6.45 5.51 1.14
N ALA A 162 -6.49 6.85 1.06
CA ALA A 162 -5.30 7.70 1.10
C ALA A 162 -4.35 7.36 2.25
N PHE A 163 -4.81 7.27 3.49
CA PHE A 163 -3.89 6.99 4.60
C PHE A 163 -3.42 5.53 4.71
N ALA A 164 -4.03 4.59 3.99
CA ALA A 164 -3.56 3.20 3.92
C ALA A 164 -2.49 3.02 2.83
N MET A 165 -2.57 3.80 1.75
CA MET A 165 -1.74 3.61 0.54
C MET A 165 -0.86 4.81 0.18
N THR A 166 -0.97 5.92 0.90
CA THR A 166 -0.09 7.09 0.84
C THR A 166 0.25 7.53 2.27
N SER A 167 1.35 8.26 2.41
CA SER A 167 1.73 8.87 3.68
C SER A 167 2.01 10.34 3.51
N PHE A 168 2.05 11.08 4.62
CA PHE A 168 2.26 12.51 4.59
C PHE A 168 3.43 12.90 5.49
N VAL A 169 4.45 13.53 4.90
CA VAL A 169 5.50 14.23 5.64
C VAL A 169 4.98 15.62 6.00
N ARG A 170 4.95 15.96 7.28
CA ARG A 170 4.45 17.26 7.75
C ARG A 170 5.59 18.12 8.25
N THR A 171 5.55 19.41 7.89
CA THR A 171 6.25 20.49 8.58
C THR A 171 5.23 21.30 9.38
N SER A 172 5.62 22.45 9.94
CA SER A 172 4.66 23.34 10.60
C SER A 172 3.68 23.98 9.60
N SER A 173 4.08 24.19 8.34
CA SER A 173 3.34 25.00 7.36
C SER A 173 2.96 24.27 6.08
N ASP A 174 3.53 23.09 5.82
CA ASP A 174 3.28 22.32 4.61
C ASP A 174 3.26 20.81 4.85
N MET A 175 2.61 20.11 3.93
CA MET A 175 2.50 18.66 3.95
C MET A 175 2.82 18.09 2.58
N THR A 176 3.76 17.15 2.51
CA THR A 176 4.18 16.49 1.27
C THR A 176 3.71 15.04 1.26
N SER A 177 3.08 14.61 0.17
CA SER A 177 2.69 13.21 0.00
C SER A 177 3.91 12.31 -0.22
N ARG A 178 3.75 11.03 0.09
CA ARG A 178 4.70 9.96 -0.23
C ARG A 178 3.93 8.72 -0.65
N GLY A 179 4.37 8.11 -1.74
CA GLY A 179 3.77 6.94 -2.37
C GLY A 179 2.73 7.29 -3.42
N LEU A 180 2.33 8.55 -3.58
CA LEU A 180 1.44 8.94 -4.68
C LEU A 180 2.16 8.86 -6.03
N ALA A 181 3.47 9.12 -6.05
CA ALA A 181 4.28 9.01 -7.26
C ALA A 181 4.34 7.57 -7.78
N PHE A 182 4.13 6.56 -6.95
CA PHE A 182 3.97 5.20 -7.44
C PHE A 182 2.75 5.07 -8.36
N LEU A 183 1.63 5.70 -8.03
CA LEU A 183 0.37 5.58 -8.77
C LEU A 183 0.33 6.50 -9.99
N ILE A 184 0.75 7.76 -9.82
CA ILE A 184 0.59 8.79 -10.84
C ILE A 184 1.91 9.37 -11.32
N GLY A 185 3.06 8.96 -10.78
CA GLY A 185 4.37 9.51 -11.17
C GLY A 185 4.69 10.91 -10.61
N GLN A 186 3.88 11.46 -9.71
CA GLN A 186 4.13 12.73 -9.01
C GLN A 186 3.67 12.64 -7.54
N GLU A 187 4.43 13.29 -6.65
CA GLU A 187 3.95 13.64 -5.31
C GLU A 187 3.38 15.07 -5.34
N PHE A 188 2.61 15.45 -4.31
CA PHE A 188 2.21 16.84 -4.10
C PHE A 188 2.76 17.39 -2.78
N LYS A 189 2.88 18.72 -2.72
CA LYS A 189 3.08 19.50 -1.50
C LYS A 189 1.91 20.46 -1.33
N LEU A 190 1.14 20.28 -0.26
CA LEU A 190 0.08 21.19 0.14
C LEU A 190 0.64 22.24 1.09
N TYR A 191 0.42 23.51 0.77
CA TYR A 191 0.75 24.63 1.67
C TYR A 191 -0.50 25.06 2.43
N SER A 192 -0.38 25.23 3.75
CA SER A 192 -1.44 25.83 4.55
C SER A 192 -1.69 27.27 4.11
N SER A 193 -2.97 27.65 3.98
CA SER A 193 -3.38 29.02 3.72
C SER A 193 -3.13 29.95 4.91
N SER A 194 -3.13 29.42 6.14
CA SER A 194 -2.86 30.19 7.37
C SER A 194 -1.38 30.20 7.77
N GLY A 195 -0.50 29.57 6.99
CA GLY A 195 0.93 29.41 7.32
C GLY A 195 1.22 28.39 8.42
N ILE A 196 0.20 27.72 8.96
CA ILE A 196 0.30 26.64 9.96
C ILE A 196 -0.69 25.55 9.57
N LEU A 197 -0.26 24.29 9.52
CA LEU A 197 -1.14 23.16 9.18
C LEU A 197 -2.29 23.01 10.17
N GLN A 198 -3.50 22.87 9.63
CA GLN A 198 -4.72 22.59 10.37
C GLN A 198 -5.31 21.22 9.99
N GLU A 199 -6.32 20.77 10.73
CA GLU A 199 -7.05 19.54 10.39
C GLU A 199 -7.71 19.62 9.02
N GLU A 200 -8.08 20.81 8.58
CA GLU A 200 -8.63 21.04 7.25
C GLU A 200 -7.64 20.71 6.13
N ASP A 201 -6.36 21.06 6.29
CA ASP A 201 -5.31 20.72 5.31
C ASP A 201 -5.14 19.20 5.17
N VAL A 202 -5.36 18.47 6.26
CA VAL A 202 -5.36 17.00 6.25
C VAL A 202 -6.55 16.48 5.45
N ARG A 203 -7.75 17.04 5.63
CA ARG A 203 -8.93 16.66 4.83
C ARG A 203 -8.74 16.99 3.35
N VAL A 204 -8.21 18.18 3.04
CA VAL A 204 -7.85 18.60 1.67
C VAL A 204 -6.90 17.59 1.05
N SER A 205 -5.86 17.20 1.75
CA SER A 205 -4.86 16.25 1.25
C SER A 205 -5.43 14.87 0.96
N VAL A 206 -6.28 14.34 1.85
CA VAL A 206 -6.96 13.06 1.62
C VAL A 206 -7.84 13.12 0.36
N ARG A 207 -8.61 14.21 0.19
CA ARG A 207 -9.44 14.41 -1.00
C ARG A 207 -8.63 14.64 -2.26
N LEU A 208 -7.48 15.31 -2.14
CA LEU A 208 -6.59 15.56 -3.25
C LEU A 208 -5.91 14.27 -3.73
N VAL A 209 -5.50 13.37 -2.82
CA VAL A 209 -5.01 12.03 -3.19
C VAL A 209 -6.06 11.29 -4.02
N ASP A 210 -7.30 11.20 -3.53
CA ASP A 210 -8.40 10.53 -4.23
C ASP A 210 -8.63 11.12 -5.63
N TRP A 211 -8.70 12.45 -5.73
CA TRP A 211 -8.85 13.13 -7.00
C TRP A 211 -7.68 12.87 -7.95
N LEU A 212 -6.45 12.97 -7.48
CA LEU A 212 -5.25 12.76 -8.31
C LEU A 212 -5.13 11.31 -8.78
N VAL A 213 -5.49 10.33 -7.95
CA VAL A 213 -5.51 8.93 -8.37
C VAL A 213 -6.53 8.69 -9.50
N ALA A 214 -7.66 9.40 -9.48
CA ALA A 214 -8.67 9.29 -10.54
C ALA A 214 -8.29 10.05 -11.83
N HIS A 215 -7.53 11.15 -11.74
CA HIS A 215 -7.27 12.05 -12.87
C HIS A 215 -5.83 11.99 -13.41
N GLY A 216 -4.90 11.38 -12.67
CA GLY A 216 -3.50 11.25 -13.03
C GLY A 216 -2.67 12.51 -12.77
N LYS A 217 -1.59 12.63 -13.55
CA LYS A 217 -0.60 13.72 -13.46
C LYS A 217 -1.20 15.09 -13.70
N VAL A 218 -0.58 16.10 -13.11
CA VAL A 218 -0.87 17.51 -13.38
C VAL A 218 0.25 18.07 -14.24
N GLU A 219 -0.05 18.36 -15.50
CA GLU A 219 0.94 18.89 -16.47
C GLU A 219 0.85 20.40 -16.66
N ARG A 220 -0.27 21.02 -16.25
CA ARG A 220 -0.52 22.45 -16.39
C ARG A 220 -1.22 22.99 -15.14
N PRO A 221 -0.98 24.27 -14.76
CA PRO A 221 -1.70 24.90 -13.67
C PRO A 221 -3.21 24.80 -13.87
N ARG A 222 -3.93 24.44 -12.81
CA ARG A 222 -5.39 24.35 -12.83
C ARG A 222 -5.99 24.49 -11.44
N GLU A 223 -7.24 24.90 -11.40
CA GLU A 223 -8.06 24.82 -10.19
C GLU A 223 -8.96 23.59 -10.25
N VAL A 224 -9.16 22.95 -9.11
CA VAL A 224 -10.06 21.80 -8.96
C VAL A 224 -10.94 22.00 -7.73
N VAL A 225 -12.20 21.57 -7.82
CA VAL A 225 -13.12 21.59 -6.68
C VAL A 225 -13.18 20.19 -6.08
N LEU A 226 -12.74 20.08 -4.84
CA LEU A 226 -12.70 18.82 -4.10
C LEU A 226 -13.96 18.68 -3.22
N PRO A 227 -14.67 17.53 -3.28
CA PRO A 227 -15.89 17.32 -2.51
C PRO A 227 -15.69 17.53 -0.99
N GLY A 228 -16.45 18.47 -0.43
CA GLY A 228 -16.48 18.77 1.01
C GLY A 228 -15.31 19.59 1.56
N VAL A 229 -14.37 20.03 0.72
CA VAL A 229 -13.21 20.85 1.15
C VAL A 229 -12.94 22.08 0.27
N GLY A 230 -13.65 22.25 -0.84
CA GLY A 230 -13.60 23.48 -1.64
C GLY A 230 -12.56 23.45 -2.77
N ALA A 231 -12.21 24.64 -3.26
CA ALA A 231 -11.32 24.79 -4.41
C ALA A 231 -9.84 24.70 -4.00
N VAL A 232 -9.05 24.00 -4.81
CA VAL A 232 -7.61 23.85 -4.65
C VAL A 232 -6.94 24.19 -5.97
N ARG A 233 -5.98 25.12 -5.91
CA ARG A 233 -5.10 25.44 -7.02
C ARG A 233 -3.91 24.48 -7.05
N LEU A 234 -3.69 23.85 -8.19
CA LEU A 234 -2.62 22.89 -8.46
C LEU A 234 -1.66 23.49 -9.47
N GLU A 235 -0.36 23.48 -9.17
CA GLU A 235 0.69 23.98 -10.03
C GLU A 235 1.81 22.93 -10.15
N PRO A 236 2.15 22.44 -11.36
CA PRO A 236 3.31 21.58 -11.52
C PRO A 236 4.60 22.37 -11.27
N GLY A 237 5.44 21.88 -10.37
CA GLY A 237 6.75 22.42 -10.05
C GLY A 237 7.85 21.85 -10.94
N ALA A 238 8.93 22.62 -11.10
CA ALA A 238 10.14 22.16 -11.78
C ALA A 238 10.89 21.07 -10.98
N ASP A 239 10.57 20.91 -9.70
CA ASP A 239 11.05 19.86 -8.80
C ASP A 239 10.31 18.52 -8.98
N GLY A 240 9.35 18.46 -9.92
CA GLY A 240 8.52 17.28 -10.17
C GLY A 240 7.34 17.12 -9.20
N LEU A 241 7.17 18.03 -8.24
CA LEU A 241 6.05 18.03 -7.31
C LEU A 241 4.85 18.80 -7.88
N ILE A 242 3.66 18.47 -7.38
CA ILE A 242 2.47 19.30 -7.56
C ILE A 242 2.38 20.23 -6.34
N HIS A 243 2.49 21.54 -6.55
CA HIS A 243 2.24 22.53 -5.49
C HIS A 243 0.73 22.78 -5.39
N ALA A 244 0.15 22.44 -4.24
CA ALA A 244 -1.27 22.58 -3.96
C ALA A 244 -1.52 23.68 -2.91
N ARG A 245 -2.54 24.51 -3.14
CA ARG A 245 -3.00 25.54 -2.20
C ARG A 245 -4.52 25.63 -2.22
N SER A 246 -5.16 25.65 -1.05
CA SER A 246 -6.57 25.99 -0.94
C SER A 246 -6.80 27.44 -1.41
N VAL A 247 -7.93 27.69 -2.07
CA VAL A 247 -8.35 29.01 -2.59
C VAL A 247 -9.28 29.71 -1.62
#